data_AF-G9KJ56-F1
#
_entry.id   AF-G9KJ56-F1
#
_cell.length_a   1.000
_cell.length_b   1.000
_cell.length_c   1.000
_cell.angle_alpha   90.00
_cell.angle_beta   90.00
_cell.angle_gamma   90.00
#
_symmetry.space_group_name_H-M   'P 1'
#
loop_
_entity.id
_entity.type
_entity.pdbx_description
1 polymer ?
#
loop_
_entity_poly.entity_id
_entity_poly.type
_entity_poly.pdbx_seq_one_letter_code
_entity_poly.pdbx_strand_id
1 'polypeptide(L)'
;NASAPFQIIRVLQEAGVDISKTVMSHIDRTLLDKTELLEFAQLGCYLEYDLFGTELLHYQFNPDIDMPDDNKRIRRVHLLVDEGYEDRILMAHDIHTKHRLMKYG
;
A
#
# COMPACT_ATOMS: atom_id res chain seq x y z
N ASN A 1 -9.52 6.58 2.29
CA ASN A 1 -10.10 6.14 3.58
C ASN A 1 -9.06 5.28 4.30
N ALA A 2 -8.39 5.83 5.31
CA ALA A 2 -7.32 5.14 6.05
C ALA A 2 -7.83 4.08 7.05
N SER A 3 -9.10 4.14 7.46
CA SER A 3 -9.68 3.16 8.40
C SER A 3 -10.06 1.83 7.73
N ALA A 4 -10.25 1.82 6.41
CA ALA A 4 -10.72 0.65 5.69
C ALA A 4 -9.79 -0.58 5.79
N PRO A 5 -8.46 -0.47 5.61
CA PRO A 5 -7.56 -1.61 5.77
C PRO A 5 -7.68 -2.30 7.12
N PHE A 6 -7.72 -1.54 8.22
CA PHE A 6 -7.90 -2.07 9.58
C PHE A 6 -9.23 -2.81 9.74
N GLN A 7 -10.32 -2.22 9.22
CA GLN A 7 -11.64 -2.85 9.27
C GLN A 7 -11.67 -4.17 8.47
N ILE A 8 -11.04 -4.20 7.30
CA ILE A 8 -10.95 -5.39 6.45
C ILE A 8 -10.16 -6.49 7.17
N ILE A 9 -8.98 -6.17 7.70
CA ILE A 9 -8.17 -7.15 8.45
C ILE A 9 -8.95 -7.68 9.67
N ARG A 10 -9.65 -6.81 10.40
CA ARG A 10 -10.49 -7.24 11.54
C ARG A 10 -11.56 -8.23 11.10
N VAL A 11 -12.31 -7.93 10.04
CA VAL A 11 -13.36 -8.83 9.52
C VAL A 11 -12.76 -10.17 9.08
N LEU A 12 -11.58 -10.17 8.44
CA LEU A 12 -10.89 -11.40 8.06
C LEU A 12 -10.43 -12.21 9.28
N GLN A 13 -9.90 -11.56 10.32
CA GLN A 13 -9.55 -12.21 11.60
C GLN A 13 -10.78 -12.83 12.27
N GLU A 14 -11.89 -12.09 12.34
CA GLU A 14 -13.17 -12.58 12.89
C GLU A 14 -13.71 -13.78 12.11
N ALA A 15 -13.45 -13.85 10.80
CA ALA A 15 -13.78 -14.99 9.95
C ALA A 15 -12.79 -16.17 10.06
N GLY A 16 -11.74 -16.06 10.88
CA GLY A 16 -10.72 -17.10 11.05
C GLY A 16 -9.69 -17.20 9.93
N VAL A 17 -9.54 -16.15 9.12
CA VAL A 17 -8.53 -16.10 8.04
C VAL A 17 -7.14 -15.93 8.64
N ASP A 18 -6.18 -16.68 8.09
CA ASP A 18 -4.76 -16.53 8.42
C ASP A 18 -4.21 -15.24 7.80
N ILE A 19 -4.09 -14.20 8.63
CA ILE A 19 -3.60 -12.88 8.22
C ILE A 19 -2.16 -12.94 7.72
N SER A 20 -1.36 -13.89 8.22
CA SER A 20 0.03 -14.07 7.76
C SER A 20 0.14 -14.54 6.30
N LYS A 21 -0.99 -14.90 5.68
CA LYS A 21 -1.14 -15.28 4.27
C LYS A 21 -2.04 -14.31 3.49
N THR A 22 -2.35 -13.16 4.08
CA THR A 22 -3.21 -12.14 3.46
C THR A 22 -2.35 -11.00 2.93
N VAL A 23 -2.69 -10.50 1.74
CA VAL A 23 -2.05 -9.33 1.13
C VAL A 23 -3.02 -8.15 1.18
N MET A 24 -2.54 -6.99 1.64
CA MET A 24 -3.25 -5.71 1.54
C MET A 24 -2.62 -4.86 0.44
N SER A 25 -3.29 -4.81 -0.70
CA SER A 25 -2.96 -4.03 -1.89
C SER A 25 -3.14 -2.52 -1.69
N HIS A 26 -2.54 -1.72 -2.57
CA HIS A 26 -2.67 -0.27 -2.64
C HIS A 26 -2.33 0.47 -1.34
N ILE A 27 -1.39 -0.04 -0.55
CA ILE A 27 -1.01 0.61 0.71
C ILE A 27 -0.38 1.99 0.47
N ASP A 28 0.28 2.15 -0.69
CA ASP A 28 1.01 3.35 -1.12
C ASP A 28 0.17 4.62 -0.99
N ARG A 29 -1.10 4.55 -1.40
CA ARG A 29 -2.01 5.71 -1.47
C ARG A 29 -3.05 5.73 -0.36
N THR A 30 -3.02 4.75 0.55
CA THR A 30 -4.08 4.55 1.56
C THR A 30 -3.64 4.94 2.96
N LEU A 31 -2.49 4.42 3.42
CA LEU A 31 -1.92 4.76 4.73
C LEU A 31 -0.75 5.73 4.53
N LEU A 32 -1.04 7.02 4.64
CA LEU A 32 -0.05 8.07 4.39
C LEU A 32 0.71 8.48 5.64
N ASP A 33 0.05 8.40 6.80
CA ASP A 33 0.67 8.63 8.09
C ASP A 33 1.57 7.46 8.48
N LYS A 34 2.75 7.77 9.01
CA LYS A 34 3.76 6.76 9.34
C LYS A 34 3.36 5.93 10.56
N THR A 35 2.69 6.55 11.53
CA THR A 35 2.25 5.88 12.75
C THR A 35 1.17 4.87 12.41
N GLU A 36 0.15 5.30 11.66
CA GLU A 36 -0.91 4.39 11.19
C GLU A 36 -0.36 3.25 10.31
N LEU A 37 0.64 3.53 9.47
CA LEU A 37 1.29 2.49 8.65
C LEU A 37 1.98 1.44 9.52
N LEU A 38 2.72 1.85 10.56
CA LEU A 38 3.42 0.93 11.46
C LEU A 38 2.45 0.16 12.35
N GLU A 39 1.40 0.80 12.86
CA GLU A 39 0.31 0.14 13.58
C GLU A 39 -0.36 -0.93 12.72
N PHE A 40 -0.59 -0.63 11.43
CA PHE A 40 -1.17 -1.60 10.51
C PHE A 40 -0.21 -2.76 10.20
N ALA A 41 1.09 -2.48 10.04
CA ALA A 41 2.12 -3.49 9.78
C ALA A 41 2.18 -4.55 10.89
N GLN A 42 1.96 -4.15 12.15
CA GLN A 42 1.92 -5.05 13.30
C GLN A 42 0.84 -6.13 13.21
N LEU A 43 -0.20 -5.93 12.40
CA LEU A 43 -1.25 -6.93 12.20
C LEU A 43 -0.75 -8.17 11.43
N GLY A 44 0.44 -8.09 10.81
CA GLY A 44 1.14 -9.25 10.27
C GLY A 44 0.73 -9.69 8.86
N CYS A 45 -0.09 -8.89 8.16
CA CYS A 45 -0.38 -9.10 6.75
C CYS A 45 0.78 -8.61 5.86
N TYR A 46 0.79 -9.02 4.59
CA TYR A 46 1.69 -8.45 3.60
C TYR A 46 1.20 -7.06 3.18
N LEU A 47 2.13 -6.10 3.12
CA LEU A 47 1.94 -4.72 2.68
C LEU A 47 2.39 -4.62 1.23
N GLU A 48 1.44 -4.46 0.32
CA GLU A 48 1.74 -4.40 -1.11
C GLU A 48 1.77 -2.95 -1.59
N TYR A 49 2.95 -2.56 -2.07
CA TYR A 49 3.22 -1.33 -2.81
C TYR A 49 3.11 -1.62 -4.31
N ASP A 50 1.88 -1.67 -4.82
CA ASP A 50 1.59 -2.10 -6.19
C ASP A 50 1.48 -0.95 -7.19
N LEU A 51 1.76 0.29 -6.78
CA LEU A 51 1.59 1.47 -7.64
C LEU A 51 2.92 2.10 -8.08
N PHE A 52 4.03 1.38 -8.04
CA PHE A 52 5.31 1.87 -8.56
C PHE A 52 5.20 2.26 -10.03
N GLY A 53 5.81 3.40 -10.38
CA GLY A 53 5.73 3.99 -11.72
C GLY A 53 4.41 4.70 -12.02
N THR A 54 3.46 4.78 -11.08
CA THR A 54 2.23 5.56 -11.24
C THR A 54 2.23 6.79 -10.34
N GLU A 55 2.17 7.97 -10.96
CA GLU A 55 2.10 9.27 -10.30
C GLU A 55 1.05 10.15 -10.97
N LEU A 56 0.16 10.74 -10.17
CA LEU A 56 -0.95 11.56 -10.63
C LEU A 56 -1.07 12.79 -9.73
N LEU A 57 -0.95 13.98 -10.32
CA LEU A 57 -1.22 15.26 -9.66
C LEU A 57 -2.72 15.48 -9.37
N HIS A 58 -3.59 14.79 -10.09
CA HIS A 58 -5.02 14.83 -9.81
C HIS A 58 -5.55 13.41 -9.66
N TYR A 59 -5.54 12.92 -8.43
CA TYR A 59 -5.99 11.58 -8.11
C TYR A 59 -7.51 11.56 -7.88
N GLN A 60 -8.27 11.11 -8.88
CA GLN A 60 -9.73 11.16 -8.89
C GLN A 60 -10.41 10.45 -7.71
N PHE A 61 -9.77 9.43 -7.14
CA PHE A 61 -10.33 8.68 -6.01
C PHE A 61 -10.06 9.35 -4.65
N ASN A 62 -9.15 10.32 -4.58
CA ASN A 62 -8.94 11.15 -3.40
C ASN A 62 -8.39 12.52 -3.82
N PRO A 63 -9.27 13.50 -4.12
CA PRO A 63 -8.87 14.80 -4.65
C PRO A 63 -8.11 15.67 -3.64
N ASP A 64 -8.10 15.30 -2.37
CA ASP A 64 -7.41 16.04 -1.30
C ASP A 64 -5.89 15.78 -1.26
N ILE A 65 -5.40 14.81 -2.03
CA ILE A 65 -3.99 14.43 -2.07
C ILE A 65 -3.48 14.26 -3.50
N ASP A 66 -2.19 14.55 -3.69
CA ASP A 66 -1.44 14.03 -4.82
C ASP A 66 -1.13 12.55 -4.59
N MET A 67 -1.09 11.77 -5.67
CA MET A 67 -0.61 10.40 -5.58
C MET A 67 0.87 10.41 -5.15
N PRO A 68 1.28 9.57 -4.20
CA PRO A 68 2.67 9.47 -3.83
C PRO A 68 3.54 9.11 -5.04
N ASP A 69 4.71 9.75 -5.13
CA ASP A 69 5.75 9.42 -6.09
C ASP A 69 6.59 8.23 -5.61
N ASP A 70 7.41 7.69 -6.50
CA ASP A 70 8.24 6.53 -6.18
C ASP A 70 9.29 6.83 -5.09
N ASN A 71 9.75 8.07 -4.97
CA ASN A 71 10.64 8.46 -3.87
C ASN A 71 9.93 8.37 -2.51
N LYS A 72 8.67 8.80 -2.43
CA LYS A 72 7.83 8.65 -1.23
C LYS A 72 7.57 7.18 -0.93
N ARG A 73 7.31 6.34 -1.94
CA ARG A 73 7.17 4.87 -1.76
C ARG A 73 8.44 4.25 -1.20
N ILE A 74 9.59 4.52 -1.81
CA ILE A 74 10.90 4.02 -1.36
C ILE A 74 11.18 4.43 0.09
N ARG A 75 10.90 5.68 0.46
CA ARG A 75 11.08 6.15 1.84
C ARG A 75 10.20 5.42 2.85
N ARG A 76 8.99 4.99 2.45
CA ARG A 76 8.09 4.21 3.31
C ARG A 76 8.51 2.75 3.41
N VAL A 77 8.94 2.15 2.29
CA VAL A 77 9.53 0.81 2.28
C VAL A 77 10.76 0.79 3.19
N HIS A 78 11.64 1.79 3.08
CA HIS A 78 12.80 1.90 3.95
C HIS A 78 12.42 2.01 5.44
N LEU A 79 11.42 2.83 5.77
CA LEU A 79 10.88 2.91 7.14
C LEU A 79 10.41 1.54 7.65
N LEU A 80 9.66 0.78 6.84
CA LEU A 80 9.18 -0.55 7.22
C LEU A 80 10.32 -1.55 7.41
N VAL A 81 11.36 -1.48 6.56
CA VAL A 81 12.58 -2.30 6.70
C VAL A 81 13.33 -1.94 7.98
N ASP A 82 13.49 -0.65 8.29
CA ASP A 82 14.19 -0.21 9.51
C ASP A 82 13.46 -0.67 10.79
N GLU A 83 12.14 -0.86 10.71
CA GLU A 83 11.30 -1.35 11.80
C GLU A 83 11.12 -2.89 11.80
N GLY A 84 11.81 -3.62 10.90
CA GLY A 84 11.86 -5.09 10.89
C GLY A 84 10.71 -5.79 10.16
N TYR A 85 10.06 -5.13 9.22
CA TYR A 85 8.95 -5.69 8.42
C TYR A 85 9.37 -6.12 7.00
N GLU A 86 10.67 -6.29 6.71
CA GLU A 86 11.19 -6.56 5.37
C GLU A 86 10.55 -7.78 4.68
N ASP A 87 10.27 -8.84 5.44
CA ASP A 87 9.67 -10.09 4.94
C ASP A 87 8.17 -9.98 4.62
N ARG A 88 7.57 -8.81 4.89
CA ARG A 88 6.13 -8.52 4.69
C ARG A 88 5.86 -7.49 3.61
N ILE A 89 6.87 -7.05 2.86
CA ILE A 89 6.71 -6.03 1.82
C ILE A 89 6.63 -6.70 0.45
N LEU A 90 5.63 -6.32 -0.35
CA LEU A 90 5.48 -6.71 -1.75
C LEU A 90 5.51 -5.46 -2.64
N MET A 91 5.98 -5.62 -3.88
CA MET A 91 6.07 -4.52 -4.84
C MET A 91 5.56 -4.97 -6.22
N ALA A 92 4.76 -4.11 -6.86
CA ALA A 92 4.23 -4.31 -8.21
C ALA A 92 3.90 -2.96 -8.89
N HIS A 93 3.29 -3.00 -10.07
CA HIS A 93 2.97 -1.82 -10.89
C HIS A 93 1.46 -1.61 -11.12
N ASP A 94 0.63 -2.61 -10.78
CA ASP A 94 -0.82 -2.59 -11.00
C ASP A 94 -1.21 -2.08 -12.40
N ILE A 95 -0.65 -2.70 -13.44
CA ILE A 95 -0.93 -2.31 -14.83
C ILE A 95 -2.35 -2.79 -15.18
N HIS A 96 -3.31 -1.87 -15.08
CA HIS A 96 -4.73 -2.14 -15.41
C HIS A 96 -5.30 -1.20 -16.49
N THR A 97 -4.48 -0.30 -17.06
CA THR A 97 -4.89 0.64 -18.12
C THR A 97 -3.84 0.74 -19.22
N LYS A 98 -4.28 1.09 -20.44
CA LYS A 98 -3.39 1.17 -21.61
C LYS A 98 -2.25 2.19 -21.42
N HIS A 99 -2.52 3.32 -20.79
CA HIS A 99 -1.53 4.40 -20.62
C HIS A 99 -0.36 4.02 -19.69
N ARG A 100 -0.48 2.94 -18.91
CA ARG A 100 0.60 2.40 -18.06
C ARG A 100 1.50 1.38 -18.77
N LEU A 101 1.27 1.10 -20.06
CA LEU A 101 2.14 0.22 -20.83
C LEU A 101 3.31 1.01 -21.42
N MET A 102 4.51 0.41 -21.43
CA MET A 102 5.73 0.95 -22.05
C MET A 102 5.58 1.49 -23.48
N LYS A 103 4.58 1.00 -24.23
CA LYS A 103 4.26 1.46 -25.58
C LYS A 103 3.81 2.94 -25.60
N TYR A 104 3.26 3.44 -24.50
CA TYR A 104 2.60 4.73 -24.41
C TYR A 104 3.33 5.73 -23.49
N GLY A 105 4.44 5.33 -22.86
CA GLY A 105 5.27 6.12 -21.94
C GLY A 105 5.88 5.25 -20.87
#